data_AF-A0A7V9B150-F1
#
_entry.id   AF-A0A7V9B150-F1
#
_cell.length_a   1.000
_cell.length_b   1.000
_cell.length_c   1.000
_cell.angle_alpha   90.00
_cell.angle_beta   90.00
_cell.angle_gamma   90.00
#
_symmetry.space_group_name_H-M   'P 1'
#
loop_
_entity.id
_entity.type
_entity.pdbx_description
1 polymer ?
#
loop_
_entity_poly.entity_id
_entity_poly.type
_entity_poly.pdbx_seq_one_letter_code
_entity_poly.pdbx_strand_id
1 'polypeptide(L)'
;VLLIVVGIAGAVVDPGSVVTLAVVLAALGVGWNFGVVGGSTLLATSVPRAMRPHVEGIGEVAMSVAAAAGAPLAGIVVALGSFSALSMAVAVAATLALGFTRWPARGYGG
;
A
#
# COMPACT_ATOMS: atom_id res chain seq x y z
N VAL A 1 8.87 -1.88 1.67
CA VAL A 1 9.58 -2.54 2.80
C VAL A 1 8.84 -2.30 4.12
N LEU A 2 8.63 -1.05 4.55
CA LEU A 2 7.89 -0.76 5.80
C LEU A 2 6.49 -1.39 5.85
N LEU A 3 5.70 -1.32 4.77
CA LEU A 3 4.37 -1.94 4.70
C LEU A 3 4.40 -3.47 4.88
N ILE A 4 5.45 -4.14 4.38
CA ILE A 4 5.63 -5.59 4.54
C ILE A 4 5.98 -5.93 5.98
N VAL A 5 6.91 -5.18 6.58
CA VAL A 5 7.34 -5.39 7.98
C VAL A 5 6.15 -5.21 8.93
N VAL A 6 5.31 -4.20 8.69
CA VAL A 6 4.12 -3.95 9.49
C VAL A 6 3.03 -5.00 9.27
N GLY A 7 2.81 -5.45 8.03
CA GLY A 7 1.86 -6.52 7.73
C GLY A 7 2.25 -7.86 8.37
N ILE A 8 3.55 -8.20 8.36
CA ILE A 8 4.08 -9.37 9.05
C ILE A 8 3.93 -9.20 10.56
N ALA A 9 4.31 -8.04 11.13
CA ALA A 9 4.15 -7.76 12.55
C ALA A 9 2.69 -7.89 13.00
N GLY A 10 1.74 -7.35 12.24
CA GLY A 10 0.30 -7.47 12.52
C GLY A 10 -0.23 -8.90 12.50
N ALA A 11 0.39 -9.81 11.73
CA ALA A 11 -0.01 -11.22 11.68
C ALA A 11 0.43 -12.04 12.90
N VAL A 12 1.43 -11.57 13.66
CA VAL A 12 1.97 -12.25 14.86
C VAL A 12 1.51 -11.62 16.18
N VAL A 13 0.84 -10.47 16.12
CA VAL A 13 0.40 -9.71 17.29
C VAL A 13 -0.92 -10.28 17.84
N ASP A 14 -0.98 -10.42 19.17
CA ASP A 14 -2.21 -10.74 19.87
C ASP A 14 -3.23 -9.58 19.73
N PRO A 15 -4.39 -9.80 19.07
CA PRO A 15 -5.41 -8.77 18.88
C PRO A 15 -6.06 -8.32 20.20
N GLY A 16 -5.83 -9.01 21.33
CA GLY A 16 -6.34 -8.62 22.65
C GLY A 16 -5.71 -7.35 23.25
N SER A 17 -4.55 -6.91 22.73
CA SER A 17 -3.85 -5.72 23.22
C SER A 17 -4.08 -4.50 22.33
N VAL A 18 -4.89 -3.55 22.81
CA VAL A 18 -5.16 -2.26 22.15
C VAL A 18 -3.86 -1.48 21.87
N VAL A 19 -2.89 -1.56 22.77
CA VAL A 19 -1.60 -0.88 22.62
C VAL A 19 -0.81 -1.44 21.45
N THR A 20 -0.77 -2.76 21.31
CA THR A 20 -0.02 -3.40 20.23
C THR A 20 -0.66 -3.13 18.87
N LEU A 21 -2.00 -3.15 18.82
CA LEU A 21 -2.74 -2.77 17.62
C LEU A 21 -2.47 -1.30 17.23
N ALA A 22 -2.45 -0.40 18.20
CA ALA A 22 -2.16 1.02 17.97
C ALA A 22 -0.75 1.23 17.38
N VAL A 23 0.26 0.52 17.89
CA VAL A 23 1.63 0.58 17.36
C VAL A 23 1.70 0.07 15.92
N VAL A 24 1.03 -1.04 15.61
CA VAL A 24 0.97 -1.59 14.24
C VAL A 24 0.28 -0.61 13.30
N LEU A 25 -0.85 -0.01 13.70
CA LEU A 25 -1.56 0.99 12.90
C LEU A 25 -0.75 2.28 12.69
N ALA A 26 -0.03 2.74 13.72
CA ALA A 26 0.85 3.90 13.60
C ALA A 26 1.99 3.62 12.61
N ALA A 27 2.64 2.47 12.72
CA ALA A 27 3.69 2.06 11.80
C ALA A 27 3.17 1.87 10.37
N LEU A 28 1.93 1.35 10.21
CA LEU A 28 1.26 1.23 8.92
C LEU A 28 1.06 2.60 8.28
N GLY A 29 0.57 3.57 9.06
CA GLY A 29 0.40 4.96 8.65
C GLY A 29 1.72 5.61 8.23
N VAL A 30 2.81 5.37 8.96
CA VAL A 30 4.14 5.86 8.58
C VAL A 30 4.61 5.24 7.27
N GLY A 31 4.47 3.92 7.10
CA GLY A 31 4.83 3.23 5.87
C GLY A 31 4.03 3.71 4.65
N TRP A 32 2.73 3.97 4.85
CA TRP A 32 1.84 4.53 3.83
C TRP A 32 2.27 5.93 3.39
N ASN A 33 2.55 6.83 4.35
CA ASN A 33 2.98 8.20 4.06
C ASN A 33 4.27 8.24 3.24
N PHE A 34 5.27 7.42 3.59
CA PHE A 34 6.48 7.32 2.79
C PHE A 34 6.22 6.82 1.37
N GLY A 35 5.27 5.89 1.20
CA GLY A 35 4.84 5.43 -0.12
C GLY A 35 4.21 6.53 -0.97
N VAL A 36 3.25 7.28 -0.41
CA VAL A 36 2.55 8.36 -1.13
C VAL A 36 3.49 9.52 -1.44
N VAL A 37 4.25 10.02 -0.46
CA VAL A 37 5.16 11.16 -0.64
C VAL A 37 6.36 10.78 -1.54
N GLY A 38 6.92 9.58 -1.35
CA GLY A 38 8.00 9.09 -2.22
C GLY A 38 7.51 8.81 -3.64
N GLY A 39 6.31 8.27 -3.80
CA GLY A 39 5.69 7.98 -5.10
C GLY A 39 5.37 9.26 -5.88
N SER A 40 4.74 10.25 -5.23
CA SER A 40 4.39 11.52 -5.88
C SER A 40 5.63 12.31 -6.30
N THR A 41 6.70 12.28 -5.51
CA THR A 41 7.98 12.93 -5.88
C THR A 41 8.66 12.24 -7.08
N LEU A 42 8.68 10.91 -7.14
CA LEU A 42 9.16 10.17 -8.31
C LEU A 42 8.33 10.46 -9.57
N LEU A 43 7.01 10.54 -9.42
CA LEU A 43 6.10 10.81 -10.54
C LEU A 43 6.23 12.27 -11.03
N ALA A 44 6.29 13.23 -10.12
CA ALA A 44 6.41 14.66 -10.44
C ALA A 44 7.77 15.02 -11.10
N THR A 45 8.82 14.26 -10.80
CA THR A 45 10.14 14.41 -11.44
C THR A 45 10.22 13.75 -12.82
N SER A 46 9.34 12.78 -13.11
CA SER A 46 9.31 12.03 -14.37
C SER A 46 8.44 12.66 -15.47
N VAL A 47 7.70 13.74 -15.16
CA VAL A 47 6.66 14.31 -16.04
C VAL A 47 6.85 15.83 -16.23
N PRO A 48 6.66 16.38 -17.45
CA PRO A 48 6.72 17.82 -17.71
C PRO A 48 5.74 18.63 -16.84
N ARG A 49 6.10 19.86 -16.47
CA ARG A 49 5.33 20.70 -15.53
C ARG A 49 3.86 20.89 -15.93
N ALA A 50 3.57 20.99 -17.22
CA ALA A 50 2.22 21.17 -17.74
C ALA A 50 1.29 19.95 -17.47
N MET A 51 1.86 18.75 -17.33
CA MET A 51 1.12 17.50 -17.15
C MET A 51 0.98 17.08 -15.68
N ARG A 52 1.68 17.74 -14.75
CA ARG A 52 1.65 17.40 -13.31
C ARG A 52 0.25 17.40 -12.69
N PRO A 53 -0.62 18.42 -12.93
CA PRO A 53 -1.95 18.44 -12.34
C PRO A 53 -2.83 17.27 -12.81
N HIS A 54 -2.66 16.87 -14.08
CA HIS A 54 -3.39 15.75 -14.66
C HIS A 54 -2.97 14.42 -14.03
N VAL A 55 -1.66 14.22 -13.83
CA VAL A 55 -1.11 13.01 -13.23
C VAL A 55 -1.43 12.90 -11.74
N GLU A 56 -1.40 14.01 -11.00
CA GLU A 56 -1.87 14.06 -9.61
C GLU A 56 -3.36 13.70 -9.51
N GLY A 57 -4.19 14.25 -10.41
CA GLY A 57 -5.61 13.91 -10.47
C GLY A 57 -5.88 12.43 -10.75
N ILE A 58 -5.12 11.80 -11.65
CA ILE A 58 -5.21 10.34 -11.88
C ILE A 58 -4.82 9.57 -10.62
N GLY A 59 -3.79 10.01 -9.90
CA GLY A 59 -3.35 9.42 -8.63
C GLY A 59 -4.45 9.44 -7.57
N GLU A 60 -5.09 10.60 -7.37
CA GLU A 60 -6.20 10.77 -6.42
C GLU A 60 -7.42 9.92 -6.79
N VAL A 61 -7.78 9.87 -8.09
CA VAL A 61 -8.87 9.02 -8.57
C VAL A 61 -8.55 7.53 -8.37
N ALA A 62 -7.33 7.09 -8.70
CA ALA A 62 -6.92 5.71 -8.48
C ALA A 62 -6.94 5.34 -6.99
N MET A 63 -6.46 6.24 -6.11
CA MET A 63 -6.46 6.04 -4.66
C MET A 63 -7.88 5.96 -4.09
N SER A 64 -8.78 6.85 -4.51
CA SER A 64 -10.19 6.84 -4.07
C SER A 64 -10.96 5.61 -4.55
N VAL A 65 -10.74 5.18 -5.80
CA VAL A 65 -11.34 3.93 -6.34
C VAL A 65 -10.80 2.71 -5.58
N ALA A 66 -9.49 2.65 -5.35
CA ALA A 66 -8.89 1.56 -4.58
C ALA A 66 -9.42 1.52 -3.13
N ALA A 67 -9.62 2.69 -2.50
CA ALA A 67 -10.20 2.77 -1.16
C ALA A 67 -11.67 2.32 -1.15
N ALA A 68 -12.47 2.76 -2.13
CA ALA A 68 -13.87 2.40 -2.26
C ALA A 68 -14.06 0.89 -2.49
N ALA A 69 -13.18 0.24 -3.26
CA ALA A 69 -13.21 -1.19 -3.47
C ALA A 69 -12.61 -1.98 -2.28
N GLY A 70 -11.50 -1.50 -1.72
CA GLY A 70 -10.75 -2.21 -0.68
C GLY A 70 -11.40 -2.20 0.69
N ALA A 71 -12.06 -1.10 1.08
CA ALA A 71 -12.65 -0.98 2.43
C ALA A 71 -13.78 -2.01 2.69
N PRO A 72 -14.76 -2.21 1.78
CA PRO A 72 -15.78 -3.24 1.95
C PRO A 72 -15.19 -4.65 1.93
N LEU A 73 -14.24 -4.92 1.03
CA LEU A 73 -13.58 -6.22 0.92
C LEU A 73 -12.82 -6.57 2.20
N ALA A 74 -12.09 -5.62 2.78
CA ALA A 74 -11.39 -5.81 4.04
C ALA A 74 -12.37 -6.14 5.18
N GLY A 75 -13.52 -5.45 5.23
CA GLY A 75 -14.59 -5.73 6.19
C GLY A 75 -15.16 -7.15 6.05
N ILE A 76 -15.44 -7.59 4.82
CA ILE A 76 -15.94 -8.95 4.53
C ILE A 76 -14.90 -10.00 4.93
N VAL A 77 -13.62 -9.80 4.61
CA VAL A 77 -12.54 -10.74 4.94
C VAL A 77 -12.39 -10.90 6.46
N VAL A 78 -12.49 -9.81 7.22
CA VAL A 78 -12.43 -9.88 8.69
C VAL A 78 -13.70 -10.52 9.27
N ALA A 79 -14.87 -10.23 8.70
CA ALA A 79 -16.14 -10.79 9.15
C ALA A 79 -16.25 -12.31 8.92
N LEU A 80 -15.70 -12.81 7.81
CA LEU A 80 -15.76 -14.23 7.43
C LEU A 80 -14.52 -15.04 7.89
N GLY A 81 -13.44 -14.36 8.25
CA GLY A 81 -12.15 -14.96 8.54
C GLY A 81 -11.53 -14.43 9.82
N SER A 82 -10.30 -13.93 9.72
CA SER A 82 -9.56 -13.37 10.86
C SER A 82 -8.73 -12.16 10.43
N PHE A 83 -8.41 -11.31 11.40
CA PHE A 83 -7.50 -10.17 11.19
C PHE A 83 -6.12 -10.62 10.66
N SER A 84 -5.68 -11.83 11.03
CA SER A 84 -4.44 -12.43 10.54
C SER A 84 -4.52 -12.78 9.04
N ALA A 85 -5.64 -13.34 8.57
CA ALA A 85 -5.85 -13.62 7.14
C ALA A 85 -5.86 -12.34 6.29
N LEU A 86 -6.50 -11.27 6.79
CA LEU A 86 -6.46 -9.96 6.14
C LEU A 86 -5.02 -9.41 6.07
N SER A 87 -4.27 -9.50 7.18
CA SER A 87 -2.90 -9.00 7.28
C SER A 87 -1.96 -9.70 6.31
N MET A 88 -2.08 -11.03 6.15
CA MET A 88 -1.31 -11.79 5.16
C MET A 88 -1.66 -11.40 3.71
N ALA A 89 -2.95 -11.24 3.38
CA ALA A 89 -3.36 -10.84 2.04
C ALA A 89 -2.78 -9.48 1.65
N VAL A 90 -2.80 -8.51 2.58
CA VAL A 90 -2.20 -7.18 2.38
C VAL A 90 -0.67 -7.28 2.24
N ALA A 91 -0.01 -8.12 3.04
CA ALA A 91 1.44 -8.31 2.94
C ALA A 91 1.85 -8.91 1.57
N VAL A 92 1.12 -9.91 1.07
CA VAL A 92 1.36 -10.49 -0.27
C VAL A 92 1.15 -9.44 -1.36
N ALA A 93 0.04 -8.71 -1.33
CA ALA A 93 -0.24 -7.65 -2.30
C ALA A 93 0.86 -6.57 -2.32
N ALA A 94 1.33 -6.13 -1.14
CA ALA A 94 2.42 -5.17 -1.02
C ALA A 94 3.75 -5.72 -1.58
N THR A 95 3.99 -7.02 -1.45
CA THR A 95 5.19 -7.69 -1.99
C THR A 95 5.15 -7.78 -3.52
N LEU A 96 3.99 -8.12 -4.09
CA LEU A 96 3.78 -8.15 -5.54
C LEU A 96 3.95 -6.75 -6.16
N ALA A 97 3.40 -5.71 -5.52
CA ALA A 97 3.56 -4.33 -5.98
C ALA A 97 5.04 -3.90 -6.05
N LEU A 98 5.85 -4.26 -5.04
CA LEU A 98 7.29 -4.00 -5.04
C LEU A 98 8.03 -4.79 -6.12
N GLY A 99 7.62 -6.05 -6.36
CA GLY A 99 8.14 -6.87 -7.45
C GLY A 99 7.90 -6.22 -8.83
N PHE A 100 6.73 -5.61 -9.03
CA PHE A 100 6.38 -4.93 -10.28
C PHE A 100 7.23 -3.67 -10.52
N THR A 101 7.53 -2.88 -9.47
CA THR A 101 8.42 -1.70 -9.60
C THR A 101 9.86 -2.05 -9.92
N ARG A 102 10.27 -3.29 -9.59
CA ARG A 102 11.62 -3.81 -9.84
C ARG A 102 11.72 -4.54 -11.18
N TRP A 103 10.62 -4.70 -11.92
CA TRP A 103 10.63 -5.41 -13.19
C TRP A 103 11.56 -4.68 -14.16
N PRO A 104 12.71 -5.26 -14.54
CA PRO A 104 13.56 -4.64 -15.54
C PRO A 104 12.77 -4.64 -16.84
N ALA A 105 12.39 -3.44 -17.31
CA ALA A 105 11.95 -3.27 -18.67
C ALA A 105 13.08 -3.77 -19.57
N ARG A 106 12.97 -5.02 -20.04
CA ARG A 106 13.88 -5.56 -21.04
C ARG A 106 13.81 -4.61 -22.22
N GLY A 107 14.96 -4.03 -22.55
CA GLY A 107 15.08 -2.99 -23.56
C GLY A 107 14.44 -3.41 -24.87
N TYR A 108 13.59 -2.55 -25.41
CA TYR A 108 13.40 -2.47 -26.85
C TYR A 108 14.62 -1.73 -27.42
N GLY A 109 15.67 -2.46 -27.73
CA GLY A 109 16.85 -1.95 -28.38
C GLY A 109 17.42 -2.99 -29.34
N GLY A 110 17.35 -2.68 -30.64
CA GLY A 110 18.04 -3.38 -31.73
C GLY A 110 17.14 -4.22 -32.60
#